data_AF-A0A968WPT5-F1
#
_entry.id   AF-A0A968WPT5-F1
#
_cell.length_a   1.000
_cell.length_b   1.000
_cell.length_c   1.000
_cell.angle_alpha   90.00
_cell.angle_beta   90.00
_cell.angle_gamma   90.00
#
_symmetry.space_group_name_H-M   'P 1'
#
loop_
_entity.id
_entity.type
_entity.pdbx_description
1 polymer ?
#
loop_
_entity_poly.entity_id
_entity_poly.type
_entity_poly.pdbx_seq_one_letter_code
_entity_poly.pdbx_strand_id
1 'polypeptide(L)'
;MTKTFVAAAALAVSAFLPALTGTAQAGCHLIDCVEPVYVPKAKLKPLTCETLWILRNSIYKDHKYCFKTSRAIGWFGNAGCLYDNVADVPLPKVQRGNISRIKQVEAAKGC
;
A
#
# COMPACT_ATOMS: atom_id res chain seq x y z
N MET A 1 13.60 64.76 35.89
CA MET A 1 13.11 63.38 35.98
C MET A 1 12.34 63.04 34.71
N THR A 2 12.97 62.36 33.76
CA THR A 2 12.25 61.64 32.68
C THR A 2 13.18 60.54 32.18
N LYS A 3 12.89 59.31 32.56
CA LYS A 3 13.67 58.12 32.19
C LYS A 3 13.21 57.64 30.82
N THR A 4 14.15 57.48 29.91
CA THR A 4 13.97 56.86 28.60
C THR A 4 13.60 55.39 28.79
N PHE A 5 12.44 54.97 28.30
CA PHE A 5 12.05 53.56 28.23
C PHE A 5 12.16 53.10 26.77
N VAL A 6 13.16 52.28 26.48
CA VAL A 6 13.29 51.54 25.23
C VAL A 6 12.31 50.37 25.28
N ALA A 7 11.25 50.40 24.48
CA ALA A 7 10.36 49.26 24.31
C ALA A 7 10.92 48.36 23.19
N ALA A 8 11.60 47.29 23.56
CA ALA A 8 11.82 46.15 22.70
C ALA A 8 10.55 45.28 22.73
N ALA A 9 9.80 45.23 21.63
CA ALA A 9 8.67 44.32 21.47
C ALA A 9 8.91 43.40 20.28
N ALA A 10 8.90 42.11 20.56
CA ALA A 10 9.34 40.99 19.75
C ALA A 10 8.65 40.89 18.38
N LEU A 11 9.44 40.60 17.35
CA LEU A 11 8.96 40.04 16.08
C LEU A 11 8.40 38.64 16.34
N ALA A 12 7.07 38.50 16.37
CA ALA A 12 6.43 37.20 16.33
C ALA A 12 6.59 36.62 14.91
N VAL A 13 7.65 35.83 14.70
CA VAL A 13 7.78 35.01 13.50
C VAL A 13 6.79 33.85 13.64
N SER A 14 5.61 34.01 13.05
CA SER A 14 4.63 32.93 12.89
C SER A 14 5.29 31.79 12.11
N ALA A 15 5.78 30.77 12.81
CA ALA A 15 6.21 29.52 12.23
C ALA A 15 4.99 28.83 11.62
N PHE A 16 4.72 29.12 10.36
CA PHE A 16 3.78 28.37 9.55
C PHE A 16 4.38 26.97 9.36
N LEU A 17 4.01 26.04 10.23
CA LEU A 17 4.28 24.62 10.01
C LEU A 17 3.56 24.23 8.72
N PRO A 18 4.26 23.89 7.62
CA PRO A 18 3.56 23.25 6.53
C PRO A 18 3.06 21.91 7.08
N ALA A 19 1.74 21.77 7.18
CA ALA A 19 1.13 20.48 7.35
C ALA A 19 1.63 19.63 6.18
N LEU A 20 2.56 18.70 6.45
CA LEU A 20 2.85 17.59 5.56
C LEU A 20 1.56 16.79 5.50
N THR A 21 0.69 17.15 4.57
CA THR A 21 -0.39 16.29 4.10
C THR A 21 0.30 15.07 3.48
N GLY A 22 0.65 14.09 4.31
CA GLY A 22 1.01 12.78 3.83
C GLY A 22 -0.18 12.30 3.02
N THR A 23 0.00 12.16 1.71
CA THR A 23 -0.98 11.47 0.88
C THR A 23 -1.07 10.07 1.46
N ALA A 24 -2.23 9.71 2.01
CA ALA A 24 -2.52 8.32 2.33
C ALA A 24 -2.36 7.55 1.03
N GLN A 25 -1.26 6.81 0.89
CA GLN A 25 -1.01 5.99 -0.29
C GLN A 25 -1.99 4.83 -0.22
N ALA A 26 -3.17 5.00 -0.84
CA ALA A 26 -3.95 3.87 -1.28
C ALA A 26 -3.05 3.08 -2.24
N GLY A 27 -2.82 1.79 -1.96
CA GLY A 27 -1.90 0.95 -2.71
C GLY A 27 -2.27 0.89 -4.18
N CYS A 28 -1.61 1.69 -5.03
CA CYS A 28 -1.66 1.52 -6.47
C CYS A 28 -0.81 0.30 -6.84
N HIS A 29 -1.45 -0.86 -6.87
CA HIS A 29 -0.89 -2.08 -7.41
C HIS A 29 -0.97 -2.03 -8.94
N LEU A 30 0.13 -1.62 -9.58
CA LEU A 30 0.63 -1.90 -10.95
C LEU A 30 -0.31 -1.92 -12.19
N ILE A 31 -1.64 -1.87 -12.08
CA ILE A 31 -2.58 -1.95 -13.21
C ILE A 31 -3.74 -0.97 -13.08
N ASP A 32 -4.24 -0.63 -11.89
CA ASP A 32 -5.02 0.60 -11.72
C ASP A 32 -5.22 0.91 -10.24
N CYS A 33 -5.18 2.19 -9.92
CA CYS A 33 -5.56 2.68 -8.60
C CYS A 33 -7.08 2.67 -8.55
N VAL A 34 -7.67 1.85 -7.67
CA VAL A 34 -9.10 1.93 -7.32
C VAL A 34 -10.06 1.24 -8.31
N GLU A 35 -9.81 0.00 -8.76
CA GLU A 35 -10.96 -0.83 -9.18
C GLU A 35 -10.72 -2.35 -9.13
N PRO A 36 -11.72 -3.13 -8.70
CA PRO A 36 -11.68 -4.58 -8.75
C PRO A 36 -11.92 -5.05 -10.21
N VAL A 37 -10.96 -4.79 -11.10
CA VAL A 37 -11.03 -5.20 -12.52
C VAL A 37 -10.63 -6.66 -12.72
N TYR A 38 -11.18 -7.28 -13.76
CA TYR A 38 -10.79 -8.61 -14.19
C TYR A 38 -9.43 -8.58 -14.91
N VAL A 39 -8.48 -9.40 -14.47
CA VAL A 39 -7.17 -9.55 -15.12
C VAL A 39 -7.08 -10.88 -15.86
N PRO A 40 -7.03 -10.91 -17.21
CA PRO A 40 -6.90 -12.14 -17.99
C PRO A 40 -5.48 -12.73 -17.87
N LYS A 41 -5.37 -14.06 -17.93
CA LYS A 41 -4.08 -14.76 -17.93
C LYS A 41 -3.11 -14.27 -19.02
N ALA A 42 -3.63 -13.83 -20.17
CA ALA A 42 -2.81 -13.31 -21.26
C ALA A 42 -1.93 -12.11 -20.82
N LYS A 43 -2.44 -11.27 -19.91
CA LYS A 43 -1.68 -10.14 -19.33
C LYS A 43 -0.71 -10.56 -18.24
N LEU A 44 -0.96 -11.71 -17.59
CA LEU A 44 -0.12 -12.26 -16.52
C LEU A 44 1.08 -13.09 -17.04
N LYS A 45 0.89 -13.83 -18.14
CA LYS A 45 1.92 -14.69 -18.75
C LYS A 45 3.27 -14.00 -19.04
N PRO A 46 3.34 -12.76 -19.56
CA PRO A 46 4.63 -12.11 -19.82
C PRO A 46 5.35 -11.64 -18.55
N LEU A 47 4.69 -11.64 -17.39
CA LEU A 47 5.27 -11.12 -16.15
C LEU A 47 6.27 -12.11 -15.53
N THR A 48 7.22 -11.57 -14.77
CA THR A 48 8.21 -12.36 -14.01
C THR A 48 7.57 -13.01 -12.79
N CYS A 49 8.21 -14.05 -12.22
CA CYS A 49 7.78 -14.64 -10.96
C CYS A 49 7.69 -13.59 -9.83
N GLU A 50 8.65 -12.67 -9.78
CA GLU A 50 8.66 -11.58 -8.79
C GLU A 50 7.44 -10.68 -8.97
N THR A 51 7.17 -10.24 -10.19
CA THR A 51 6.02 -9.38 -10.48
C THR A 51 4.72 -10.09 -10.14
N LEU A 52 4.55 -11.37 -10.51
CA LEU A 52 3.35 -12.14 -10.17
C LEU A 52 3.16 -12.28 -8.64
N TRP A 53 4.24 -12.54 -7.92
CA TRP A 53 4.22 -12.60 -6.47
C TRP A 53 3.82 -11.26 -5.86
N ILE A 54 4.40 -10.14 -6.33
CA ILE A 54 4.05 -8.79 -5.90
C ILE A 54 2.56 -8.55 -6.19
N LEU A 55 2.11 -8.85 -7.41
CA LEU A 55 0.75 -8.62 -7.85
C LEU A 55 -0.28 -9.36 -6.98
N ARG A 56 -0.01 -10.62 -6.65
CA ARG A 56 -0.89 -11.42 -5.79
C ARG A 56 -0.92 -10.88 -4.37
N ASN A 57 0.24 -10.53 -3.81
CA ASN A 57 0.35 -10.10 -2.42
C ASN A 57 -0.18 -8.69 -2.20
N SER A 58 -0.06 -7.77 -3.18
CA SER A 58 -0.64 -6.44 -3.04
C SER A 58 -2.16 -6.48 -2.91
N ILE A 59 -2.85 -7.41 -3.58
CA ILE A 59 -4.29 -7.62 -3.38
C ILE A 59 -4.59 -7.95 -1.91
N TYR A 60 -3.77 -8.77 -1.26
CA TYR A 60 -3.94 -9.05 0.17
C TYR A 60 -3.60 -7.83 1.05
N LYS A 61 -2.57 -7.06 0.69
CA LYS A 61 -2.17 -5.86 1.42
C LYS A 61 -3.26 -4.78 1.40
N ASP A 62 -3.88 -4.56 0.25
CA ASP A 62 -4.95 -3.56 0.07
C ASP A 62 -6.15 -3.88 0.96
N HIS A 63 -6.39 -5.17 1.22
CA HIS A 63 -7.41 -5.68 2.13
C HIS A 63 -6.91 -6.00 3.53
N LYS A 64 -5.81 -5.36 3.96
CA LYS A 64 -5.31 -5.38 5.33
C LYS A 64 -4.92 -6.77 5.85
N TYR A 65 -4.43 -7.67 4.99
CA TYR A 65 -3.87 -8.94 5.44
C TYR A 65 -2.54 -8.75 6.19
N CYS A 66 -2.35 -9.47 7.30
CA CYS A 66 -1.12 -9.54 8.07
C CYS A 66 -0.22 -10.65 7.51
N PHE A 67 0.88 -10.26 6.87
CA PHE A 67 1.82 -11.20 6.28
C PHE A 67 2.62 -11.95 7.35
N LYS A 68 2.93 -13.22 7.09
CA LYS A 68 3.62 -14.11 8.04
C LYS A 68 5.06 -14.45 7.65
N THR A 69 5.43 -14.23 6.39
CA THR A 69 6.78 -14.57 5.91
C THR A 69 7.68 -13.34 5.97
N SER A 70 8.95 -13.53 6.34
CA SER A 70 9.92 -12.42 6.43
C SER A 70 10.05 -11.66 5.11
N ARG A 71 9.96 -12.36 3.97
CA ARG A 71 9.95 -11.73 2.64
C ARG A 71 8.77 -10.78 2.45
N ALA A 72 7.54 -11.24 2.75
CA ALA A 72 6.35 -10.42 2.56
C ALA A 72 6.26 -9.29 3.58
N ILE A 73 6.68 -9.54 4.82
CA ILE A 73 6.79 -8.51 5.86
C ILE A 73 7.81 -7.44 5.45
N GLY A 74 8.99 -7.84 4.94
CA GLY A 74 10.01 -6.91 4.47
C GLY A 74 9.56 -6.07 3.27
N TRP A 75 8.77 -6.63 2.35
CA TRP A 75 8.29 -5.91 1.17
C TRP A 75 7.07 -5.02 1.44
N PHE A 76 6.05 -5.54 2.13
CA PHE A 76 4.75 -4.87 2.30
C PHE A 76 4.52 -4.28 3.69
N GLY A 77 5.25 -4.76 4.70
CA GLY A 77 5.02 -4.43 6.10
C GLY A 77 3.67 -4.91 6.65
N ASN A 78 3.56 -4.96 7.97
CA ASN A 78 2.30 -5.29 8.67
C ASN A 78 1.66 -4.09 9.39
N ALA A 79 2.21 -2.88 9.23
CA ALA A 79 1.58 -1.69 9.78
C ALA A 79 0.14 -1.55 9.26
N GLY A 80 -0.81 -1.45 10.19
CA GLY A 80 -2.24 -1.28 9.91
C GLY A 80 -2.94 -2.47 9.26
N CYS A 81 -2.40 -3.69 9.34
CA CYS A 81 -3.11 -4.89 8.96
C CYS A 81 -4.17 -5.28 10.01
N LEU A 82 -5.20 -6.03 9.62
CA LEU A 82 -6.36 -6.40 10.43
C LEU A 82 -6.67 -7.90 10.43
N TYR A 83 -6.18 -8.65 9.42
CA TYR A 83 -6.57 -10.05 9.22
C TYR A 83 -5.34 -10.98 9.19
N ASP A 84 -5.23 -11.89 10.16
CA ASP A 84 -4.14 -12.89 10.23
C ASP A 84 -4.37 -14.12 9.35
N ASN A 85 -5.58 -14.32 8.85
CA ASN A 85 -5.92 -15.44 7.98
C ASN A 85 -6.47 -14.92 6.65
N VAL A 86 -5.93 -15.44 5.54
CA VAL A 86 -6.36 -15.09 4.19
C VAL A 86 -7.85 -15.38 3.96
N ALA A 87 -8.41 -16.39 4.65
CA ALA A 87 -9.83 -16.72 4.55
C ALA A 87 -10.74 -15.60 5.07
N ASP A 88 -10.27 -14.83 6.06
CA ASP A 88 -11.04 -13.78 6.73
C ASP A 88 -10.94 -12.43 6.00
N VAL A 89 -10.04 -12.32 5.01
CA VAL A 89 -9.84 -11.11 4.22
C VAL A 89 -11.09 -10.86 3.34
N PRO A 90 -11.74 -9.68 3.44
CA PRO A 90 -12.99 -9.37 2.73
C PRO A 90 -12.78 -9.06 1.24
N LEU A 91 -12.31 -10.06 0.47
CA LEU A 91 -12.01 -9.91 -0.94
C LEU A 91 -13.27 -9.99 -1.82
N PRO A 92 -13.48 -9.01 -2.73
CA PRO A 92 -14.44 -9.10 -3.82
C PRO A 92 -14.21 -10.34 -4.70
N LYS A 93 -15.29 -10.91 -5.25
CA LYS A 93 -15.26 -12.13 -6.08
C LYS A 93 -14.25 -12.05 -7.23
N VAL A 94 -14.18 -10.91 -7.91
CA VAL A 94 -13.26 -10.69 -9.04
C VAL A 94 -11.79 -10.73 -8.62
N GLN A 95 -11.44 -10.20 -7.44
CA GLN A 95 -10.08 -10.25 -6.91
C GLN A 95 -9.69 -11.66 -6.47
N ARG A 96 -10.61 -12.43 -5.86
CA ARG A 96 -10.40 -13.88 -5.64
C ARG A 96 -10.11 -14.60 -6.98
N GLY A 97 -10.84 -14.22 -8.02
CA GLY A 97 -10.58 -14.69 -9.39
C GLY A 97 -9.20 -14.30 -9.92
N ASN A 98 -8.76 -13.05 -9.70
CA ASN A 98 -7.43 -12.58 -10.10
C ASN A 98 -6.33 -13.37 -9.38
N ILE A 99 -6.43 -13.52 -8.06
CA ILE A 99 -5.49 -14.33 -7.26
C ILE A 99 -5.39 -15.75 -7.80
N SER A 100 -6.53 -16.39 -8.11
CA SER A 100 -6.55 -17.74 -8.68
C SER A 100 -5.83 -17.79 -10.03
N ARG A 101 -6.08 -16.82 -10.93
CA ARG A 101 -5.39 -16.73 -12.23
C ARG A 101 -3.89 -16.48 -12.07
N ILE A 102 -3.48 -15.62 -11.14
CA ILE A 102 -2.06 -15.36 -10.84
C ILE A 102 -1.38 -16.63 -10.35
N LYS A 103 -1.95 -17.32 -9.35
CA LYS A 103 -1.43 -18.61 -8.84
C LYS A 103 -1.29 -19.67 -9.93
N GLN A 104 -2.23 -19.73 -10.86
CA GLN A 104 -2.14 -20.66 -12.00
C GLN A 104 -0.98 -20.31 -12.95
N VAL A 105 -0.67 -19.02 -13.14
CA VAL A 105 0.47 -18.60 -13.97
C VAL A 105 1.80 -18.75 -13.23
N GLU A 106 1.83 -18.50 -11.92
CA GLU A 106 2.99 -18.79 -11.05
C GLU A 106 3.35 -20.27 -11.13
N ALA A 107 2.38 -21.16 -10.87
CA ALA A 107 2.59 -22.61 -10.94
C ALA A 107 3.06 -23.06 -12.34
N ALA A 108 2.51 -22.50 -13.41
CA ALA A 108 2.93 -22.81 -14.79
C ALA A 108 4.37 -22.34 -15.11
N LYS A 109 4.91 -21.38 -14.35
CA LYS A 109 6.28 -20.86 -14.49
C LYS A 109 7.27 -21.52 -13.53
N GLY A 110 6.82 -22.33 -12.57
CA GLY A 110 7.68 -22.88 -11.51
C GLY A 110 8.05 -21.85 -10.44
N CYS A 111 7.22 -20.81 -10.27
CA CYS A 111 7.15 -20.04 -9.03
C CYS A 111 6.13 -20.74 -8.09
#